data_AF-A0A0H2R1G1-F1
#
_entry.id   AF-A0A0H2R1G1-F1
#
_cell.length_a   1.000
_cell.length_b   1.000
_cell.length_c   1.000
_cell.angle_alpha   90.00
_cell.angle_beta   90.00
_cell.angle_gamma   90.00
#
_symmetry.space_group_name_H-M   'P 1'
#
loop_
_entity.id
_entity.type
_entity.pdbx_description
1 polymer ?
#
loop_
_entity_poly.entity_id
_entity_poly.type
_entity_poly.pdbx_seq_one_letter_code
_entity_poly.pdbx_strand_id
1 'polypeptide(L)'
;MDAALQLELTLASKIAVIVNMVRAMEPALVMVPIGDGEPTILHKLAALNDMDLIVVVNEAFAIALEKNRLDVELEDLIEAYDRWVAGDA
;
A
#
# COMPACT_ATOMS: atom_id res chain seq x y z
N MET A 1 3.18 16.36 -23.24
CA MET A 1 2.49 15.34 -22.44
C MET A 1 1.52 16.09 -21.55
N ASP A 2 0.26 15.64 -21.47
CA ASP A 2 -0.76 16.30 -20.63
C ASP A 2 -0.42 16.11 -19.14
N ALA A 3 -0.70 17.13 -18.32
CA ALA A 3 -0.34 17.13 -16.89
C ALA A 3 -1.14 16.07 -16.11
N ALA A 4 -2.40 15.83 -16.49
CA ALA A 4 -3.21 14.77 -15.90
C ALA A 4 -2.64 13.38 -16.23
N LEU A 5 -2.30 13.14 -17.51
CA LEU A 5 -1.66 11.89 -17.92
C LEU A 5 -0.32 11.66 -17.22
N GLN A 6 0.49 12.70 -17.03
CA GLN A 6 1.75 12.59 -16.29
C GLN A 6 1.53 12.20 -14.82
N LEU A 7 0.50 12.75 -14.19
CA LEU A 7 0.14 12.42 -12.81
C LEU A 7 -0.33 10.96 -12.71
N GLU A 8 -1.22 10.52 -13.59
CA GLU A 8 -1.72 9.14 -13.63
C GLU A 8 -0.59 8.12 -13.82
N LEU A 9 0.33 8.38 -14.76
CA LEU A 9 1.49 7.52 -14.98
C LEU A 9 2.44 7.51 -13.77
N THR A 10 2.60 8.65 -13.10
CA THR A 10 3.41 8.75 -11.88
C THR A 10 2.80 7.91 -10.76
N LEU A 11 1.48 8.01 -10.54
CA LEU A 11 0.78 7.23 -9.52
C LEU A 11 0.84 5.74 -9.83
N ALA A 12 0.54 5.32 -11.07
CA ALA A 12 0.61 3.94 -11.50
C ALA A 12 2.01 3.33 -11.30
N SER A 13 3.06 4.10 -11.61
CA SER A 13 4.45 3.68 -11.36
C SER A 13 4.74 3.49 -9.88
N LYS A 14 4.27 4.39 -9.01
CA LYS A 14 4.53 4.28 -7.57
C LYS A 14 3.77 3.10 -6.94
N ILE A 15 2.53 2.86 -7.37
CA ILE A 15 1.75 1.67 -6.97
C ILE A 15 2.51 0.41 -7.34
N ALA A 16 2.96 0.28 -8.60
CA ALA A 16 3.72 -0.87 -9.05
C ALA A 16 5.01 -1.09 -8.25
N VAL A 17 5.71 -0.02 -7.87
CA VAL A 17 6.91 -0.10 -7.02
C VAL A 17 6.57 -0.67 -5.64
N ILE A 18 5.55 -0.13 -4.95
CA ILE A 18 5.17 -0.59 -3.61
C ILE A 18 4.74 -2.05 -3.65
N VAL A 19 3.89 -2.43 -4.60
CA VAL A 19 3.43 -3.83 -4.77
C VAL A 19 4.62 -4.78 -4.98
N ASN A 20 5.53 -4.44 -5.90
CA ASN A 20 6.72 -5.24 -6.16
C ASN A 20 7.66 -5.31 -4.96
N MET A 21 7.81 -4.22 -4.19
CA MET A 21 8.62 -4.21 -2.98
C MET A 21 8.04 -5.12 -1.90
N VAL A 22 6.73 -5.07 -1.66
CA VAL A 22 6.06 -5.95 -0.69
C VAL A 22 6.25 -7.41 -1.08
N ARG A 23 6.05 -7.76 -2.35
CA ARG A 23 6.26 -9.12 -2.85
C ARG A 23 7.71 -9.59 -2.77
N ALA A 24 8.66 -8.71 -3.09
CA ALA A 24 10.08 -9.03 -2.95
C ALA A 24 10.49 -9.24 -1.48
N MET A 25 9.82 -8.57 -0.54
CA MET A 25 10.08 -8.69 0.90
C MET A 25 9.35 -9.86 1.57
N GLU A 26 8.30 -10.41 0.96
CA GLU A 26 7.49 -11.50 1.51
C GLU A 26 8.31 -12.68 2.07
N PRO A 27 9.36 -13.19 1.38
CA PRO A 27 10.17 -14.29 1.93
C PRO A 27 10.95 -13.90 3.20
N ALA A 28 11.33 -12.63 3.32
CA ALA A 28 12.09 -12.12 4.46
C ALA A 28 11.21 -11.80 5.67
N LEU A 29 9.94 -11.45 5.46
CA LEU A 29 9.00 -11.13 6.53
C LEU A 29 8.76 -12.32 7.46
N VAL A 30 8.80 -13.56 6.95
CA VAL A 30 8.70 -14.79 7.78
C VAL A 30 9.80 -14.88 8.85
N MET A 31 10.92 -14.17 8.66
CA MET A 31 12.07 -14.14 9.57
C MET A 31 12.08 -12.93 10.51
N VAL A 32 11.18 -11.96 10.31
CA VAL A 32 11.09 -10.77 11.15
C VAL A 32 10.29 -11.11 12.39
N PRO A 33 10.83 -10.92 13.61
CA PRO A 33 10.06 -11.13 14.82
C PRO A 33 8.83 -10.21 14.79
N ILE A 34 7.66 -10.85 14.89
CA ILE A 34 6.41 -10.17 15.19
C ILE A 34 6.65 -9.40 16.51
N GLY A 35 6.25 -8.14 16.58
CA GLY A 35 6.51 -7.23 17.71
C GLY A 35 5.87 -7.69 19.02
N ASP A 36 4.93 -6.94 19.58
CA ASP A 36 4.16 -7.38 20.76
C ASP A 36 3.15 -8.52 20.42
N GLY A 37 3.54 -9.45 19.54
CA GLY A 37 2.68 -10.49 18.99
C GLY A 37 1.80 -10.04 17.82
N GLU A 38 1.88 -8.77 17.39
CA GLU A 38 1.09 -8.25 16.27
C GLU A 38 1.87 -8.16 14.94
N PRO A 39 1.32 -8.67 13.82
CA PRO A 39 1.91 -8.50 12.50
C PRO A 39 2.01 -7.02 12.14
N THR A 40 3.21 -6.58 11.73
CA THR A 40 3.37 -5.22 11.19
C THR A 40 2.53 -5.04 9.93
N ILE A 41 2.23 -3.79 9.54
CA ILE A 41 1.48 -3.51 8.31
C ILE A 41 2.11 -4.18 7.08
N LEU A 42 3.44 -4.28 7.02
CA LEU A 42 4.12 -5.00 5.94
C LEU A 42 3.77 -6.50 5.90
N HIS A 43 3.61 -7.17 7.05
CA HIS A 43 3.14 -8.55 7.10
C HIS A 43 1.69 -8.68 6.65
N LYS A 44 0.83 -7.74 7.10
CA LYS A 44 -0.58 -7.71 6.72
C LYS A 44 -0.72 -7.54 5.20
N LEU A 45 0.01 -6.61 4.61
CA LEU A 45 0.03 -6.37 3.16
C LEU A 45 0.60 -7.54 2.37
N ALA A 46 1.69 -8.16 2.85
CA ALA A 46 2.28 -9.32 2.17
C ALA A 46 1.35 -10.55 2.16
N ALA A 47 0.47 -10.68 3.16
CA ALA A 47 -0.51 -11.77 3.21
C ALA A 47 -1.69 -11.60 2.23
N LEU A 48 -1.89 -10.40 1.66
CA LEU A 48 -2.95 -10.17 0.67
C LEU A 48 -2.61 -10.85 -0.67
N ASN A 49 -3.62 -11.24 -1.44
CA ASN A 49 -3.40 -11.57 -2.86
C ASN A 49 -3.10 -10.30 -3.67
N ASP A 50 -2.65 -10.45 -4.92
CA ASP A 50 -2.21 -9.30 -5.74
C ASP A 50 -3.31 -8.28 -6.00
N MET A 51 -4.55 -8.73 -6.20
CA MET A 51 -5.67 -7.83 -6.44
C MET A 51 -5.98 -6.98 -5.20
N ASP A 52 -6.09 -7.63 -4.04
CA ASP A 52 -6.39 -6.94 -2.78
C ASP A 52 -5.23 -6.01 -2.37
N LEU A 53 -3.99 -6.42 -2.59
CA LEU A 53 -2.81 -5.58 -2.35
C LEU A 53 -2.84 -4.33 -3.25
N ILE A 54 -3.19 -4.47 -4.52
CA ILE A 54 -3.34 -3.34 -5.44
C ILE A 54 -4.47 -2.41 -4.98
N VAL A 55 -5.61 -2.94 -4.54
CA VAL A 55 -6.72 -2.13 -4.01
C VAL A 55 -6.27 -1.32 -2.80
N VAL A 56 -5.68 -1.97 -1.81
CA VAL A 56 -5.21 -1.30 -0.58
C VAL A 56 -4.15 -0.23 -0.89
N VAL A 57 -3.22 -0.50 -1.79
CA VAL A 57 -2.20 0.50 -2.17
C VAL A 57 -2.83 1.67 -2.92
N ASN A 58 -3.82 1.45 -3.80
CA ASN A 58 -4.55 2.52 -4.46
C ASN A 58 -5.31 3.40 -3.45
N GLU A 59 -5.99 2.78 -2.49
CA GLU A 59 -6.71 3.52 -1.45
C GLU A 59 -5.75 4.36 -0.59
N ALA A 60 -4.56 3.84 -0.27
CA ALA A 60 -3.52 4.62 0.41
C ALA A 60 -3.08 5.85 -0.38
N PHE A 61 -3.01 5.76 -1.73
CA PHE A 61 -2.77 6.92 -2.58
C PHE A 61 -3.94 7.90 -2.57
N ALA A 62 -5.19 7.41 -2.57
CA ALA A 62 -6.37 8.28 -2.47
C ALA A 62 -6.34 9.09 -1.16
N ILE A 63 -6.07 8.44 -0.03
CA ILE A 63 -5.91 9.06 1.29
C ILE A 63 -4.76 10.10 1.28
N ALA A 64 -3.61 9.77 0.69
CA ALA A 64 -2.49 10.71 0.57
C ALA A 64 -2.87 11.95 -0.25
N LEU A 65 -3.62 11.77 -1.35
CA LEU A 65 -4.11 12.85 -2.20
C LEU A 65 -5.14 13.74 -1.49
N GLU A 66 -6.05 13.15 -0.69
CA GLU A 66 -6.98 13.90 0.17
C GLU A 66 -6.21 14.81 1.16
N LYS A 67 -5.04 14.35 1.62
CA LYS A 67 -4.11 15.09 2.47
C LYS A 67 -3.17 16.03 1.68
N ASN A 68 -3.39 16.24 0.37
CA ASN A 68 -2.56 17.02 -0.55
C ASN A 68 -1.09 16.58 -0.63
N ARG A 69 -0.81 15.29 -0.46
CA ARG A 69 0.52 14.68 -0.58
C ARG A 69 0.57 13.75 -1.81
N LEU A 70 1.73 13.67 -2.44
CA LEU A 70 2.00 12.72 -3.53
C LEU A 70 2.75 11.47 -3.08
N ASP A 71 3.25 11.48 -1.84
CA ASP A 71 3.98 10.38 -1.23
C ASP A 71 3.10 9.74 -0.18
N VAL A 72 2.97 8.41 -0.28
CA VAL A 72 2.24 7.58 0.66
C VAL A 72 3.09 7.37 1.89
N GLU A 73 2.55 7.76 3.05
CA GLU A 73 3.16 7.51 4.35
C GLU A 73 2.66 6.18 4.91
N LEU A 74 3.36 5.68 5.94
CA LEU A 74 2.99 4.41 6.57
C LEU A 74 1.55 4.45 7.14
N GLU A 75 1.14 5.60 7.68
CA GLU A 75 -0.19 5.81 8.23
C GLU A 75 -1.29 5.69 7.18
N ASP A 76 -1.02 6.11 5.93
CA ASP A 76 -1.98 6.01 4.83
C ASP A 76 -2.20 4.53 4.44
N LEU A 77 -1.14 3.70 4.50
CA LEU A 77 -1.24 2.25 4.26
C LEU A 77 -2.01 1.53 5.37
N ILE A 78 -1.82 1.95 6.63
CA ILE A 78 -2.57 1.41 7.78
C ILE A 78 -4.05 1.75 7.62
N GLU A 79 -4.36 3.02 7.37
CA GLU A 79 -5.72 3.50 7.19
C GLU A 79 -6.42 2.82 6.01
N ALA A 80 -5.74 2.68 4.86
CA ALA A 80 -6.26 1.99 3.69
C ALA A 80 -6.55 0.51 3.95
N TYR A 81 -5.64 -0.19 4.65
CA TYR A 81 -5.85 -1.58 5.02
C TYR A 81 -7.05 -1.73 5.95
N ASP A 82 -7.19 -0.85 6.94
CA ASP A 82 -8.31 -0.89 7.88
C ASP A 82 -9.66 -0.62 7.18
N ARG A 83 -9.71 0.32 6.23
CA ARG A 83 -10.89 0.56 5.36
C ARG A 83 -11.22 -0.67 4.52
N TRP A 84 -10.21 -1.32 3.94
CA TRP A 84 -10.42 -2.55 3.15
C TRP A 84 -10.96 -3.70 3.99
N VAL A 85 -10.43 -3.90 5.20
CA VAL A 85 -10.95 -4.91 6.14
C VAL A 85 -12.40 -4.62 6.54
N ALA A 86 -12.77 -3.34 6.67
CA ALA A 86 -14.15 -2.93 6.95
C ALA A 86 -15.11 -3.13 5.75
N GLY A 87 -14.57 -3.30 4.54
CA GLY A 87 -15.34 -3.38 3.29
C GLY A 87 -15.71 -2.00 2.71
N ASP A 88 -15.01 -0.96 3.16
CA ASP A 88 -15.25 0.45 2.78
C ASP A 88 -14.25 0.97 1.72
N ALA A 89 -13.31 0.14 1.29
CA ALA A 89 -12.31 0.45 0.25
C ALA A 89 -12.76 0.10 -1.16
#